data_AF-A0A815A7S0-F1
#
_entry.id   AF-A0A815A7S0-F1
#
_cell.length_a   1.000
_cell.length_b   1.000
_cell.length_c   1.000
_cell.angle_alpha   90.00
_cell.angle_beta   90.00
_cell.angle_gamma   90.00
#
_symmetry.space_group_name_H-M   'P 1'
#
loop_
_entity.id
_entity.type
_entity.pdbx_description
1 polymer ?
#
loop_
_entity_poly.entity_id
_entity_poly.type
_entity_poly.pdbx_seq_one_letter_code
_entity_poly.pdbx_strand_id
1 'polypeptide(L)'
;MHTTDGEKDEKEENEKGILVALIYIYRLPFRHYTSHFDTVLLTTSNLRMMIICIVICLAFILYVTYRLYQHFCPSPNIDPRGKYVLISGCDTGFGHTWAIELDKQGFNVLAGIYNVDNKVSLTNELSSRATVFRLDITRQEEIDAA
;
A
#
# COMPACT_ATOMS: atom_id res chain seq x y z
N MET A 1 86.92 -9.14 27.77
CA MET A 1 85.91 -9.36 26.71
C MET A 1 84.59 -9.62 27.41
N HIS A 2 83.47 -9.07 26.92
CA HIS A 2 82.11 -9.06 27.51
C HIS A 2 81.70 -7.79 28.28
N THR A 3 81.52 -6.69 27.54
CA THR A 3 80.63 -5.57 27.92
C THR A 3 79.86 -5.09 26.69
N THR A 4 79.28 -6.01 25.92
CA THR A 4 78.51 -5.70 24.70
C THR A 4 77.14 -6.38 24.64
N ASP A 5 76.85 -7.29 25.58
CA ASP A 5 75.64 -8.11 25.55
C ASP A 5 74.50 -7.47 26.38
N GLY A 6 74.79 -6.97 27.58
CA GLY A 6 73.75 -6.38 28.46
C GLY A 6 73.08 -5.08 27.96
N GLU A 7 73.79 -4.23 27.20
CA GLU A 7 73.22 -2.97 26.68
C GLU A 7 72.36 -3.18 25.42
N LYS A 8 72.56 -4.31 24.71
CA LYS A 8 71.67 -4.71 23.61
C LYS A 8 70.37 -5.30 24.15
N ASP A 9 70.44 -6.09 25.20
CA ASP A 9 69.27 -6.71 25.83
C ASP A 9 68.35 -5.66 26.47
N GLU A 10 68.90 -4.66 27.15
CA GLU A 10 68.11 -3.58 27.78
C GLU A 10 67.42 -2.68 26.73
N LYS A 11 68.08 -2.44 25.59
CA LYS A 11 67.50 -1.66 24.48
C LYS A 11 66.39 -2.44 23.76
N GLU A 12 66.55 -3.74 23.60
CA GLU A 12 65.53 -4.62 23.00
C GLU A 12 64.31 -4.77 23.91
N GLU A 13 64.51 -4.82 25.24
CA GLU A 13 63.42 -4.85 26.21
C GLU A 13 62.62 -3.54 26.21
N ASN A 14 63.29 -2.39 26.05
CA ASN A 14 62.65 -1.08 25.98
C ASN A 14 61.88 -0.88 24.65
N GLU A 15 62.41 -1.36 23.51
CA GLU A 15 61.68 -1.34 22.23
C GLU A 15 60.43 -2.24 22.27
N LYS A 16 60.51 -3.41 22.91
CA LYS A 16 59.34 -4.27 23.15
C LYS A 16 58.30 -3.57 24.03
N GLY A 17 58.73 -2.88 25.09
CA GLY A 17 57.86 -2.10 25.97
C GLY A 17 57.11 -0.99 25.24
N ILE A 18 57.78 -0.25 24.35
CA ILE A 18 57.18 0.80 23.53
C ILE A 18 56.17 0.21 22.54
N LEU A 19 56.48 -0.90 21.89
CA LEU A 19 55.55 -1.58 20.98
C LEU A 19 54.28 -2.05 21.70
N VAL A 20 54.41 -2.64 22.90
CA VAL A 20 53.25 -3.03 23.71
C VAL A 20 52.44 -1.80 24.12
N ALA A 21 53.08 -0.71 24.55
CA ALA A 21 52.39 0.52 24.92
C ALA A 21 51.64 1.15 23.73
N LEU A 22 52.25 1.21 22.55
CA LEU A 22 51.59 1.71 21.34
C LEU A 22 50.43 0.80 20.92
N ILE A 23 50.58 -0.52 20.99
CA ILE A 23 49.47 -1.45 20.73
C ILE A 23 48.32 -1.17 21.70
N TYR A 24 48.57 -0.97 23.00
CA TYR A 24 47.51 -0.63 23.95
C TYR A 24 46.86 0.72 23.66
N ILE A 25 47.66 1.77 23.39
CA ILE A 25 47.18 3.13 23.12
C ILE A 25 46.36 3.20 21.83
N TYR A 26 46.73 2.46 20.78
CA TYR A 26 45.97 2.44 19.51
C TYR A 26 44.83 1.41 19.51
N ARG A 27 44.89 0.35 20.32
CA ARG A 27 43.85 -0.70 20.39
C ARG A 27 42.68 -0.34 21.31
N LEU A 28 42.90 0.43 22.38
CA LEU A 28 41.84 0.91 23.27
C LEU A 28 40.81 1.86 22.59
N PRO A 29 41.21 2.93 21.86
CA PRO A 29 40.27 3.82 21.19
C PRO A 29 39.59 3.15 19.99
N PHE A 30 40.29 2.25 19.30
CA PHE A 30 39.71 1.51 18.17
C PHE A 30 38.62 0.53 18.62
N ARG A 31 38.83 -0.19 19.74
CA ARG A 31 37.84 -1.12 20.32
C ARG A 31 36.53 -0.44 20.74
N HIS A 32 36.61 0.80 21.24
CA HIS A 32 35.44 1.60 21.63
C HIS A 32 34.74 2.25 20.44
N TYR A 33 35.47 2.59 19.37
CA TYR A 33 34.89 3.11 18.13
C TYR A 33 34.15 2.02 17.35
N THR A 34 34.72 0.82 17.25
CA THR A 34 34.10 -0.33 16.57
C THR A 34 32.82 -0.79 17.29
N SER A 35 32.80 -0.81 18.63
CA SER A 35 31.61 -1.25 19.38
C SER A 35 30.42 -0.28 19.27
N HIS A 36 30.69 1.03 19.22
CA HIS A 36 29.64 2.03 19.04
C HIS A 36 29.09 2.00 17.60
N PHE A 37 29.95 1.77 16.60
CA PHE A 37 29.53 1.66 15.20
C PHE A 37 28.70 0.40 14.96
N ASP A 38 29.12 -0.75 15.48
CA ASP A 38 28.37 -2.02 15.39
C ASP A 38 27.01 -1.93 16.08
N THR A 39 26.94 -1.29 17.25
CA THR A 39 25.66 -1.10 17.97
C THR A 39 24.71 -0.18 17.19
N VAL A 40 25.21 0.90 16.57
CA VAL A 40 24.39 1.79 15.74
C VAL A 40 23.94 1.09 14.44
N LEU A 41 24.79 0.26 13.82
CA LEU A 41 24.44 -0.51 12.63
C LEU A 41 23.42 -1.63 12.95
N LEU A 42 23.58 -2.32 14.09
CA LEU A 42 22.66 -3.35 14.57
C LEU A 42 21.32 -2.75 15.00
N THR A 43 21.30 -1.61 15.69
CA THR A 43 20.05 -0.94 16.09
C THR A 43 19.27 -0.38 14.89
N THR A 44 19.95 0.21 13.90
CA THR A 44 19.29 0.71 12.67
C THR A 44 18.77 -0.41 11.78
N SER A 45 19.49 -1.53 11.67
CA SER A 45 19.02 -2.71 10.94
C SER A 45 17.84 -3.38 11.64
N ASN A 46 17.88 -3.57 12.97
CA ASN A 46 16.76 -4.09 13.75
C ASN A 46 15.51 -3.19 13.64
N LEU A 47 15.67 -1.87 13.65
CA LEU A 47 14.56 -0.92 13.48
C LEU A 47 13.94 -1.02 12.08
N ARG A 48 14.75 -1.11 11.03
CA ARG A 48 14.25 -1.30 9.65
C ARG A 48 13.52 -2.62 9.49
N MET A 49 14.05 -3.70 10.05
CA MET A 49 13.41 -5.01 10.02
C MET A 49 12.06 -4.98 10.77
N MET A 50 12.00 -4.33 11.93
CA MET A 50 10.74 -4.17 12.67
C MET A 50 9.69 -3.39 11.87
N ILE A 51 10.07 -2.31 11.20
CA ILE A 51 9.16 -1.53 10.34
C ILE A 51 8.64 -2.40 9.17
N ILE A 52 9.52 -3.17 8.52
CA ILE A 52 9.13 -4.07 7.43
C ILE A 52 8.17 -5.15 7.95
N CYS A 53 8.44 -5.74 9.11
CA CYS A 53 7.54 -6.70 9.74
C CYS A 53 6.17 -6.09 10.04
N ILE A 54 6.11 -4.88 10.59
CA ILE A 54 4.84 -4.19 10.88
C ILE A 54 4.06 -3.94 9.59
N VAL A 55 4.71 -3.47 8.52
CA VAL A 55 4.05 -3.23 7.23
C VAL A 55 3.51 -4.52 6.63
N ILE A 56 4.27 -5.62 6.68
CA ILE A 56 3.82 -6.94 6.22
C ILE A 56 2.63 -7.43 7.05
N CYS A 57 2.70 -7.30 8.38
CA CYS A 57 1.59 -7.69 9.26
C CYS A 57 0.33 -6.86 8.97
N LEU A 58 0.44 -5.54 8.78
CA LEU A 58 -0.69 -4.68 8.44
C LEU A 58 -1.28 -5.05 7.07
N ALA A 59 -0.44 -5.28 6.06
CA ALA A 59 -0.90 -5.72 4.74
C ALA A 59 -1.59 -7.08 4.81
N PHE A 60 -1.08 -8.01 5.61
CA PHE A 60 -1.70 -9.31 5.83
C PHE A 60 -3.05 -9.19 6.54
N ILE A 61 -3.15 -8.37 7.59
CA ILE A 61 -4.42 -8.10 8.29
C ILE A 61 -5.42 -7.45 7.34
N LEU A 62 -5.02 -6.46 6.53
CA LEU A 62 -5.87 -5.84 5.52
C LEU A 62 -6.34 -6.84 4.47
N TYR A 63 -5.45 -7.71 4.01
CA TYR A 63 -5.79 -8.78 3.06
C TYR A 63 -6.79 -9.77 3.66
N VAL A 64 -6.55 -10.24 4.88
CA VAL A 64 -7.44 -11.18 5.58
C VAL A 64 -8.79 -10.55 5.86
N THR A 65 -8.82 -9.30 6.34
CA THR A 65 -10.08 -8.56 6.59
C THR A 65 -10.83 -8.30 5.28
N TYR A 66 -10.15 -7.94 4.19
CA TYR A 66 -10.77 -7.79 2.87
C TYR A 66 -11.38 -9.12 2.39
N ARG A 67 -10.63 -10.23 2.52
CA ARG A 67 -11.12 -11.58 2.17
C ARG A 67 -12.29 -12.03 3.03
N LEU A 68 -12.23 -11.75 4.34
CA LEU A 68 -13.33 -12.00 5.27
C LEU A 68 -14.55 -11.16 4.91
N TYR A 69 -14.38 -9.87 4.62
CA TYR A 69 -15.46 -8.99 4.20
C TYR A 69 -16.14 -9.51 2.92
N GLN A 70 -15.36 -9.93 1.93
CA GLN A 70 -15.90 -10.56 0.71
C GLN A 70 -16.61 -11.90 0.97
N HIS A 71 -16.17 -12.66 1.97
CA HIS A 71 -16.77 -13.96 2.30
C HIS A 71 -18.03 -13.82 3.16
N PHE A 72 -18.05 -12.87 4.09
CA PHE A 72 -19.19 -12.58 4.98
C PHE A 72 -20.27 -11.74 4.30
N CYS A 73 -19.87 -10.87 3.37
CA CYS A 73 -20.77 -10.17 2.46
C CYS A 73 -20.57 -10.70 1.04
N PRO A 74 -20.94 -11.96 0.74
CA PRO A 74 -20.95 -12.42 -0.63
C PRO A 74 -21.87 -11.49 -1.40
N SER A 75 -21.39 -10.97 -2.54
CA SER A 75 -22.23 -10.19 -3.44
C SER A 75 -23.51 -10.97 -3.66
N PRO A 76 -24.69 -10.44 -3.27
CA PRO A 76 -25.93 -11.19 -3.38
C PRO A 76 -26.05 -11.62 -4.85
N ASN A 77 -26.13 -12.92 -5.09
CA ASN A 77 -26.32 -13.47 -6.42
C ASN A 77 -27.78 -13.22 -6.81
N ILE A 78 -28.06 -11.97 -7.17
CA ILE A 78 -29.37 -11.53 -7.60
C ILE A 78 -29.50 -11.98 -9.04
N ASP A 79 -30.46 -12.88 -9.31
CA ASP A 79 -30.83 -13.20 -10.68
C ASP A 79 -31.33 -11.92 -11.37
N PRO A 80 -30.65 -11.43 -12.41
CA PRO A 80 -31.01 -10.19 -13.08
C PRO A 80 -32.31 -10.30 -13.87
N ARG A 81 -32.79 -11.52 -14.16
CA ARG A 81 -33.96 -11.75 -14.99
C ARG A 81 -35.23 -11.15 -14.36
N GLY A 82 -35.86 -10.25 -15.10
CA GLY A 82 -37.09 -9.57 -14.67
C GLY A 82 -36.91 -8.54 -13.56
N LYS A 83 -35.66 -8.23 -13.18
CA LYS A 83 -35.34 -7.16 -12.22
C LYS A 83 -35.05 -5.87 -12.95
N TYR A 84 -35.45 -4.75 -12.32
CA TYR A 84 -35.22 -3.40 -12.81
C TYR A 84 -34.33 -2.66 -11.84
N VAL A 85 -33.38 -1.89 -12.37
CA VAL A 85 -32.49 -1.02 -11.59
C VAL A 85 -32.64 0.39 -12.12
N LEU A 86 -33.12 1.29 -11.26
CA LEU A 86 -33.15 2.72 -11.53
C LEU A 86 -31.84 3.36 -11.06
N ILE A 87 -31.19 4.07 -11.96
CA ILE A 87 -29.95 4.80 -11.67
C ILE A 87 -30.19 6.25 -12.07
N SER A 88 -30.06 7.18 -11.12
CA SER A 88 -30.07 8.61 -11.39
C SER A 88 -28.65 9.13 -11.61
N GLY A 89 -28.51 10.25 -12.33
CA GLY A 89 -27.21 10.86 -12.59
C GLY A 89 -26.34 10.04 -13.56
N CYS A 90 -26.95 9.48 -14.61
CA CYS A 90 -26.24 8.69 -15.63
C CYS A 90 -25.59 9.54 -16.73
N ASP A 91 -25.49 10.86 -16.55
CA ASP A 91 -24.95 11.77 -17.55
C ASP A 91 -23.47 11.50 -17.86
N THR A 92 -22.65 11.44 -16.81
CA THR A 92 -21.21 11.21 -16.87
C THR A 92 -20.72 10.59 -15.56
N GLY A 93 -19.58 9.88 -15.60
CA GLY A 93 -18.92 9.36 -14.41
C GLY A 93 -19.49 8.03 -13.92
N PHE A 94 -19.69 7.89 -12.60
CA PHE A 94 -20.00 6.60 -12.00
C PHE A 94 -21.35 6.04 -12.43
N GLY A 95 -22.42 6.84 -12.44
CA GLY A 95 -23.75 6.40 -12.84
C GLY A 95 -23.77 5.84 -14.26
N HIS A 96 -23.07 6.51 -15.19
CA HIS A 96 -22.89 6.06 -16.58
C HIS A 96 -22.25 4.66 -16.66
N THR A 97 -21.11 4.47 -16.00
CA THR A 97 -20.41 3.19 -15.99
C THR A 97 -21.23 2.08 -15.33
N TRP A 98 -21.91 2.38 -14.22
CA TRP A 98 -22.76 1.42 -13.52
C TRP A 98 -23.99 1.02 -14.33
N ALA A 99 -24.59 1.94 -15.09
CA ALA A 99 -25.69 1.63 -15.99
C ALA A 99 -25.28 0.61 -17.05
N ILE A 100 -24.10 0.80 -17.66
CA ILE A 100 -23.57 -0.12 -18.67
C ILE A 100 -23.23 -1.48 -18.06
N GLU A 101 -22.59 -1.48 -16.90
CA GLU A 101 -22.16 -2.73 -16.24
C GLU A 101 -23.35 -3.57 -15.78
N LEU A 102 -24.40 -2.95 -15.21
CA LEU A 102 -25.62 -3.66 -14.81
C LEU A 102 -26.42 -4.16 -16.02
N ASP A 103 -26.46 -3.42 -17.12
CA ASP A 103 -27.09 -3.88 -18.36
C ASP A 103 -26.35 -5.10 -18.95
N LYS A 104 -25.01 -5.11 -18.90
CA LYS A 104 -24.16 -6.26 -19.29
C LYS A 104 -24.37 -7.48 -18.41
N GLN A 105 -24.58 -7.26 -17.11
CA GLN A 105 -24.95 -8.33 -16.17
C GLN A 105 -26.36 -8.87 -16.41
N GLY A 106 -27.18 -8.20 -17.24
CA GLY A 106 -28.48 -8.68 -17.69
C GLY A 106 -29.67 -8.03 -17.01
N PHE A 107 -29.46 -7.00 -16.18
CA PHE A 107 -30.54 -6.25 -15.54
C PHE A 107 -31.28 -5.38 -16.57
N ASN A 108 -32.55 -5.06 -16.30
CA ASN A 108 -33.24 -4.01 -17.04
C ASN A 108 -32.90 -2.66 -16.39
N VAL A 109 -32.16 -1.81 -17.08
CA VAL A 109 -31.66 -0.54 -16.51
C VAL A 109 -32.55 0.62 -16.91
N LEU A 110 -33.03 1.38 -15.92
CA LEU A 110 -33.72 2.65 -16.10
C LEU A 110 -32.72 3.75 -15.77
N ALA A 111 -32.15 4.41 -16.78
CA ALA A 111 -31.10 5.39 -16.63
C ALA A 111 -31.68 6.82 -16.69
N GLY A 112 -31.68 7.51 -15.55
CA GLY A 112 -32.06 8.90 -15.41
C GLY A 112 -30.87 9.82 -15.67
N ILE A 113 -31.00 10.67 -16.68
CA ILE A 113 -30.01 11.68 -17.07
C ILE A 113 -30.56 13.09 -16.83
N TYR A 114 -29.72 14.02 -16.41
CA TYR A 114 -30.09 15.44 -16.30
C TYR A 114 -29.90 16.17 -17.64
N ASN A 115 -28.79 15.91 -18.33
CA ASN A 115 -28.43 16.51 -19.60
C ASN A 115 -28.86 15.61 -20.78
N VAL A 116 -29.82 16.10 -21.55
CA VAL A 116 -30.41 15.39 -22.69
C VAL A 116 -29.40 15.13 -23.81
N ASP A 117 -28.33 15.92 -23.92
CA ASP A 117 -27.29 15.74 -24.94
C ASP A 117 -26.56 14.39 -24.76
N ASN A 118 -26.43 13.92 -23.51
CA ASN A 118 -25.78 12.65 -23.19
C ASN A 118 -26.68 11.42 -23.46
N LYS A 119 -27.98 11.64 -23.73
CA LYS A 119 -28.94 10.56 -23.98
C LYS A 119 -28.50 9.63 -25.09
N VAL A 120 -28.09 10.20 -26.22
CA VAL A 120 -27.73 9.42 -27.41
C VAL A 120 -26.47 8.61 -27.15
N SER A 121 -25.48 9.19 -26.48
CA SER A 121 -24.22 8.51 -26.14
C SER A 121 -24.50 7.28 -25.28
N LEU A 122 -25.21 7.46 -24.16
CA LEU A 122 -25.51 6.37 -23.23
C LEU A 122 -26.44 5.32 -23.86
N THR A 123 -27.43 5.74 -24.65
CA THR A 123 -28.34 4.80 -25.32
C THR A 123 -27.60 3.90 -26.32
N ASN A 124 -26.56 4.40 -26.99
CA ASN A 124 -25.77 3.61 -27.94
C ASN A 124 -24.87 2.56 -27.25
N GLU A 125 -24.51 2.78 -25.99
CA GLU A 125 -23.68 1.84 -25.21
C GLU A 125 -24.52 0.75 -24.51
N LEU A 126 -25.82 1.01 -24.32
CA LEU A 126 -26.74 0.12 -23.63
C LEU A 126 -27.47 -0.83 -24.60
N SER A 127 -27.92 -1.95 -24.08
CA SER A 127 -28.77 -2.91 -24.80
C SER A 127 -30.21 -2.43 -24.92
N SER A 128 -31.00 -3.14 -25.73
CA SER A 128 -32.44 -2.87 -25.91
C SER A 128 -33.29 -3.06 -24.64
N ARG A 129 -32.74 -3.63 -23.57
CA ARG A 129 -33.42 -3.77 -22.27
C ARG A 129 -33.35 -2.49 -21.43
N ALA A 130 -32.43 -1.60 -21.74
CA ALA A 130 -32.25 -0.36 -20.97
C ALA A 130 -33.08 0.77 -21.56
N THR A 131 -33.59 1.64 -20.69
CA THR A 131 -34.35 2.84 -21.05
C THR A 131 -33.67 4.06 -20.48
N VAL A 132 -33.33 5.02 -21.34
CA VAL A 132 -32.72 6.30 -20.95
C VAL A 132 -33.77 7.41 -21.00
N PHE A 133 -33.97 8.10 -19.88
CA PHE A 133 -34.98 9.15 -19.74
C PHE A 133 -34.44 10.34 -18.95
N ARG A 134 -35.06 11.51 -19.14
CA ARG A 134 -34.66 12.71 -18.42
C ARG A 134 -35.21 12.67 -17.00
N LEU A 135 -34.36 12.92 -16.02
CA LEU A 135 -34.71 12.93 -14.61
C LEU A 135 -33.96 14.05 -13.87
N ASP A 136 -34.65 15.12 -13.53
CA ASP A 136 -34.18 16.14 -12.59
C ASP A 136 -34.67 15.82 -11.16
N ILE A 137 -33.74 15.35 -10.32
CA ILE A 137 -34.01 15.01 -8.91
C ILE A 137 -34.37 16.22 -8.03
N THR A 138 -34.25 17.45 -8.55
CA THR A 138 -34.65 18.66 -7.81
C THR A 138 -36.12 19.00 -8.01
N ARG A 139 -36.79 18.36 -8.98
CA ARG A 139 -38.19 18.62 -9.34
C ARG A 139 -39.06 17.42 -9.00
N GLN A 140 -39.95 17.59 -8.03
CA GLN A 140 -40.84 16.52 -7.59
C GLN A 140 -41.72 15.99 -8.73
N GLU A 141 -42.17 16.87 -9.63
CA GLU A 141 -42.96 16.49 -10.80
C GLU A 141 -42.23 15.51 -11.74
N GLU A 142 -40.91 15.66 -11.89
CA GLU A 142 -40.09 14.77 -12.72
C GLU A 142 -39.78 13.44 -12.01
N ILE A 143 -39.72 13.45 -10.68
CA ILE A 143 -39.58 12.23 -9.87
C ILE A 143 -40.88 11.41 -9.91
N ASP A 144 -42.04 12.07 -9.80
CA ASP A 144 -43.34 11.40 -9.77
C ASP A 144 -43.74 10.83 -11.15
N ALA A 145 -43.17 11.38 -12.23
CA ALA A 145 -43.40 10.94 -13.61
C ALA A 145 -42.43 9.85 -14.10
N ALA A 146 -41.40 9.52 -13.31
CA ALA A 146 -40.36 8.53 -13.61
C ALA A 146 -40.76 7.11 -13.18
#